data_AF-A0A3N5YG70-F1
#
_entry.id   AF-A0A3N5YG70-F1
#
_cell.length_a   1.000
_cell.length_b   1.000
_cell.length_c   1.000
_cell.angle_alpha   90.00
_cell.angle_beta   90.00
_cell.angle_gamma   90.00
#
_symmetry.space_group_name_H-M   'P 1'
#
loop_
_entity.id
_entity.type
_entity.pdbx_description
1 polymer ?
#
loop_
_entity_poly.entity_id
_entity_poly.type
_entity_poly.pdbx_seq_one_letter_code
_entity_poly.pdbx_strand_id
1 'polypeptide(L)'
;MTEIIEIKAREILDSRGNPTIEVDVHLACGAMGRAAVPSGASTGTREALELRDKRAKRYGGKGVGTAVANAMTRIAPEVLGMDAADQSALDRRMIELDGTPTKSKLGANAILGVSMGAARAAAEAYGLPLYRYLGGIMAHTLPIPMMNIVNGGVHASNNLDFQEFMIIPFGAASFAQAVQMGAETFHCLKAIFKKQGLNTAVGDEGGFAPDLETNEAALRFILQAITDAGYRPGKDIGIGMDVAASEFFKDGKYILKSENKRLSAAQMIDLLEGMAERYPIVSIEDGLAEGDWGGWKTMTDRLGGSVQVVGDDIFVTNPEIFRKGIAQGIANSILIKLNQIGT
;
A
#
# COMPACT_ATOMS: atom_id res chain seq x y z
N MET A 1 19.55 -20.53 20.44
CA MET A 1 19.94 -19.18 20.88
C MET A 1 19.67 -18.23 19.72
N THR A 2 18.79 -17.26 19.93
CA THR A 2 18.29 -16.29 18.93
C THR A 2 19.12 -15.00 18.90
N GLU A 3 20.33 -15.04 19.45
CA GLU A 3 21.30 -13.94 19.41
C GLU A 3 21.70 -13.61 17.97
N ILE A 4 21.65 -12.33 17.60
CA ILE A 4 22.07 -11.82 16.28
C ILE A 4 23.60 -11.82 16.20
N ILE A 5 24.15 -12.54 15.23
CA ILE A 5 25.61 -12.67 15.04
C ILE A 5 26.12 -12.01 13.76
N GLU A 6 25.25 -11.75 12.78
CA GLU A 6 25.65 -11.10 11.54
C GLU A 6 24.45 -10.42 10.87
N ILE A 7 24.69 -9.24 10.30
CA ILE A 7 23.75 -8.54 9.42
C ILE A 7 24.46 -8.24 8.11
N LYS A 8 23.87 -8.68 6.99
CA LYS A 8 24.34 -8.35 5.64
C LYS A 8 23.27 -7.56 4.91
N ALA A 9 23.66 -6.48 4.24
CA ALA A 9 22.74 -5.72 3.40
C ALA A 9 23.28 -5.62 1.96
N ARG A 10 22.37 -5.55 1.00
CA ARG A 10 22.70 -5.40 -0.43
C ARG A 10 21.67 -4.55 -1.16
N GLU A 11 22.12 -3.90 -2.22
CA GLU A 11 21.26 -3.19 -3.19
C GLU A 11 20.70 -4.23 -4.17
N ILE A 12 19.37 -4.32 -4.28
CA ILE A 12 18.64 -5.13 -5.27
C ILE A 12 17.69 -4.22 -6.07
N LEU A 13 16.91 -4.78 -7.00
CA LEU A 13 15.92 -4.02 -7.78
C LEU A 13 14.49 -4.40 -7.36
N ASP A 14 13.62 -3.40 -7.29
CA ASP A 14 12.17 -3.56 -7.10
C ASP A 14 11.46 -3.94 -8.42
N SER A 15 10.13 -4.14 -8.36
CA SER A 15 9.30 -4.51 -9.52
C SER A 15 9.31 -3.47 -10.64
N ARG A 16 9.71 -2.22 -10.35
CA ARG A 16 9.80 -1.10 -11.30
C ARG A 16 11.24 -0.86 -11.78
N GLY A 17 12.17 -1.73 -11.39
CA GLY A 17 13.59 -1.62 -11.74
C GLY A 17 14.35 -0.53 -11.01
N ASN A 18 13.79 0.03 -9.92
CA ASN A 18 14.51 0.98 -9.07
C ASN A 18 15.29 0.23 -7.96
N PRO A 19 16.42 0.78 -7.49
CA PRO A 19 17.13 0.21 -6.36
C PRO A 19 16.30 0.21 -5.07
N THR A 20 16.38 -0.90 -4.33
CA THR A 20 15.94 -1.05 -2.94
C THR A 20 16.93 -1.89 -2.14
N ILE A 21 16.78 -1.92 -0.82
CA ILE A 21 17.63 -2.66 0.11
C ILE A 21 17.04 -4.04 0.44
N GLU A 22 17.90 -5.04 0.46
CA GLU A 22 17.66 -6.36 1.04
C GLU A 22 18.62 -6.61 2.20
N VAL A 23 18.11 -7.15 3.30
CA VAL A 23 18.87 -7.43 4.52
C VAL A 23 18.71 -8.89 4.93
N ASP A 24 19.84 -9.55 5.20
CA ASP A 24 19.91 -10.86 5.86
C ASP A 24 20.34 -10.66 7.32
N VAL A 25 19.65 -11.33 8.24
CA VAL A 25 19.98 -11.38 9.68
C VAL A 25 20.26 -12.83 10.06
N HIS A 26 21.48 -13.12 10.50
CA HIS A 26 21.90 -14.46 10.93
C HIS A 26 21.94 -14.56 12.46
N LEU A 27 21.47 -15.68 13.00
CA LEU A 27 21.42 -15.96 14.43
C LEU A 27 22.44 -17.03 14.84
N ALA A 28 22.84 -17.03 16.11
CA ALA A 28 23.81 -17.97 16.68
C ALA A 28 23.39 -19.45 16.53
N CYS A 29 22.09 -19.73 16.45
CA CYS A 29 21.56 -21.08 16.20
C CYS A 29 21.61 -21.54 14.73
N GLY A 30 22.10 -20.69 13.82
CA GLY A 30 22.17 -20.97 12.38
C GLY A 30 20.97 -20.53 11.56
N ALA A 31 19.88 -20.07 12.20
CA ALA A 31 18.73 -19.48 11.51
C ALA A 31 19.08 -18.17 10.79
N MET A 32 18.38 -17.87 9.70
CA MET A 32 18.60 -16.70 8.86
C MET A 32 17.28 -16.14 8.29
N GLY A 33 16.99 -14.88 8.61
CA GLY A 33 15.88 -14.17 7.99
C GLY A 33 16.35 -13.20 6.91
N ARG A 34 15.62 -13.15 5.80
CA ARG A 34 15.85 -12.20 4.69
C ARG A 34 14.63 -11.34 4.45
N ALA A 35 14.83 -10.05 4.24
CA ALA A 35 13.77 -9.11 3.88
C ALA A 35 14.24 -8.04 2.89
N ALA A 36 13.41 -7.78 1.88
CA ALA A 36 13.54 -6.64 0.98
C ALA A 36 12.50 -5.57 1.32
N VAL A 37 12.84 -4.30 1.16
CA VAL A 37 11.94 -3.19 1.50
C VAL A 37 11.18 -2.69 0.26
N PRO A 38 9.85 -2.55 0.31
CA PRO A 38 9.08 -1.96 -0.79
C PRO A 38 9.29 -0.44 -0.86
N SER A 39 8.97 0.16 -2.00
CA SER A 39 9.01 1.61 -2.21
C SER A 39 7.76 2.07 -2.94
N GLY A 40 7.11 3.12 -2.43
CA GLY A 40 5.88 3.70 -3.00
C GLY A 40 6.13 4.52 -4.27
N ALA A 41 5.08 4.72 -5.08
CA ALA A 41 5.09 5.61 -6.24
C ALA A 41 4.70 7.04 -5.84
N SER A 42 3.51 7.17 -5.26
CA SER A 42 3.11 8.33 -4.46
C SER A 42 3.53 8.09 -3.01
N THR A 43 3.98 9.16 -2.35
CA THR A 43 4.43 9.15 -0.96
C THR A 43 3.79 10.31 -0.23
N GLY A 44 3.04 10.03 0.83
CA GLY A 44 2.47 11.05 1.69
C GLY A 44 3.55 11.96 2.28
N THR A 45 3.24 13.23 2.48
CA THR A 45 4.24 14.24 2.90
C THR A 45 4.81 13.99 4.30
N ARG A 46 4.17 13.12 5.08
CA ARG A 46 4.49 12.81 6.48
C ARG A 46 5.05 11.40 6.71
N GLU A 47 5.37 10.66 5.63
CA GLU A 47 5.98 9.33 5.73
C GLU A 47 7.39 9.35 6.33
N ALA A 48 7.81 8.21 6.87
CA ALA A 48 9.21 7.97 7.20
C ALA A 48 10.08 8.02 5.93
N LEU A 49 11.29 8.53 6.06
CA LEU A 49 12.13 8.85 4.91
C LEU A 49 12.80 7.60 4.33
N GLU A 50 12.45 7.26 3.09
CA GLU A 50 13.27 6.37 2.26
C GLU A 50 14.58 7.08 1.85
N LEU A 51 15.72 6.58 2.32
CA LEU A 51 17.02 7.19 2.04
C LEU A 51 17.55 6.75 0.66
N ARG A 52 17.72 7.72 -0.24
CA ARG A 52 18.26 7.55 -1.60
C ARG A 52 19.48 8.44 -1.87
N ASP A 53 20.39 7.95 -2.70
CA ASP A 53 21.65 8.58 -3.13
C ASP A 53 21.43 9.69 -4.18
N LYS A 54 20.58 10.69 -3.89
CA LYS A 54 20.11 11.70 -4.86
C LYS A 54 21.20 12.49 -5.59
N ARG A 55 22.40 12.59 -5.00
CA ARG A 55 23.55 13.31 -5.60
C ARG A 55 24.37 12.45 -6.57
N ALA A 56 24.17 11.13 -6.57
CA ALA A 56 24.88 10.22 -7.45
C ALA A 56 24.16 10.11 -8.80
N LYS A 57 24.93 9.89 -9.88
CA LYS A 57 24.35 9.63 -11.22
C LYS A 57 23.81 8.19 -11.38
N ARG A 58 24.13 7.28 -10.45
CA ARG A 58 23.71 5.87 -10.50
C ARG A 58 22.19 5.76 -10.34
N TYR A 59 21.54 5.00 -11.22
CA TYR A 59 20.08 4.83 -11.26
C TYR A 59 19.30 6.16 -11.24
N GLY A 60 19.83 7.22 -11.87
CA GLY A 60 19.18 8.53 -11.89
C GLY A 60 19.02 9.18 -10.51
N GLY A 61 19.92 8.89 -9.56
CA GLY A 61 19.85 9.38 -8.18
C GLY A 61 18.98 8.54 -7.25
N LYS A 62 18.51 7.37 -7.71
CA LYS A 62 17.67 6.46 -6.92
C LYS A 62 18.42 5.33 -6.20
N GLY A 63 19.76 5.29 -6.29
CA GLY A 63 20.58 4.33 -5.55
C GLY A 63 20.30 4.34 -4.05
N VAL A 64 20.52 3.22 -3.36
CA VAL A 64 20.32 3.06 -1.91
C VAL A 64 21.61 2.63 -1.20
N GLY A 65 22.77 2.94 -1.80
CA GLY A 65 24.08 2.57 -1.28
C GLY A 65 24.33 3.13 0.13
N THR A 66 23.86 4.34 0.41
CA THR A 66 23.93 4.91 1.77
C THR A 66 23.10 4.13 2.78
N ALA A 67 21.88 3.70 2.43
CA ALA A 67 21.02 2.91 3.31
C ALA A 67 21.64 1.52 3.58
N VAL A 68 22.16 0.87 2.54
CA VAL A 68 22.90 -0.41 2.62
C VAL A 68 24.11 -0.28 3.55
N ALA A 69 24.90 0.78 3.38
CA ALA A 69 26.04 1.05 4.25
C ALA A 69 25.60 1.33 5.70
N ASN A 70 24.54 2.10 5.92
CA ASN A 70 24.00 2.36 7.26
C ASN A 70 23.58 1.07 7.97
N ALA A 71 22.92 0.13 7.28
CA ALA A 71 22.55 -1.16 7.85
C ALA A 71 23.78 -1.94 8.36
N MET A 72 24.86 -2.02 7.58
CA MET A 72 26.05 -2.81 7.94
C MET A 72 27.02 -2.10 8.89
N THR A 73 27.17 -0.77 8.77
CA THR A 73 28.24 -0.03 9.47
C THR A 73 27.75 0.78 10.65
N ARG A 74 26.43 1.03 10.75
CA ARG A 74 25.84 1.82 11.84
C ARG A 74 24.85 1.00 12.64
N ILE A 75 23.92 0.31 11.99
CA ILE A 75 22.92 -0.51 12.69
C ILE A 75 23.56 -1.78 13.24
N ALA A 76 24.25 -2.56 12.41
CA ALA A 76 24.77 -3.86 12.83
C ALA A 76 25.63 -3.81 14.12
N PRO A 77 26.62 -2.90 14.28
CA PRO A 77 27.42 -2.84 15.52
C PRO A 77 26.60 -2.62 16.80
N GLU A 78 25.42 -1.99 16.68
CA GLU A 78 24.57 -1.63 17.81
C GLU A 78 23.54 -2.70 18.17
N VAL A 79 23.35 -3.70 17.31
CA VAL A 79 22.33 -4.75 17.49
C VAL A 79 22.90 -6.17 17.50
N LEU A 80 24.17 -6.34 17.14
CA LEU A 80 24.88 -7.61 17.34
C LEU A 80 24.87 -7.98 18.83
N GLY A 81 24.61 -9.26 19.13
CA GLY A 81 24.45 -9.75 20.49
C GLY A 81 23.05 -9.56 21.09
N MET A 82 22.15 -8.81 20.44
CA MET A 82 20.76 -8.71 20.87
C MET A 82 19.99 -10.00 20.53
N ASP A 83 18.94 -10.28 21.30
CA ASP A 83 18.00 -11.37 21.03
C ASP A 83 17.01 -10.96 19.93
N ALA A 84 17.05 -11.63 18.77
CA ALA A 84 16.11 -11.38 17.67
C ALA A 84 14.66 -11.70 18.04
N ALA A 85 14.41 -12.50 19.09
CA ALA A 85 13.07 -12.78 19.59
C ALA A 85 12.44 -11.58 20.32
N ASP A 86 13.26 -10.66 20.85
CA ASP A 86 12.79 -9.39 21.45
C ASP A 86 12.68 -8.30 20.37
N GLN A 87 11.72 -8.48 19.47
CA GLN A 87 11.46 -7.59 18.35
C GLN A 87 11.30 -6.13 18.79
N SER A 88 10.58 -5.89 19.90
CA SER A 88 10.35 -4.54 20.42
C SER A 88 11.62 -3.88 20.97
N ALA A 89 12.52 -4.63 21.61
CA ALA A 89 13.81 -4.07 22.03
C ALA A 89 14.70 -3.74 20.82
N LEU A 90 14.76 -4.63 19.82
CA LEU A 90 15.52 -4.41 18.59
C LEU A 90 15.04 -3.16 17.84
N ASP A 91 13.73 -3.05 17.60
CA ASP A 91 13.16 -1.92 16.87
C ASP A 91 13.35 -0.61 17.62
N ARG A 92 13.14 -0.58 18.94
CA ARG A 92 13.43 0.61 19.77
C ARG A 92 14.90 1.01 19.70
N ARG A 93 15.83 0.05 19.74
CA ARG A 93 17.26 0.34 19.66
C ARG A 93 17.61 1.05 18.35
N MET A 94 17.05 0.59 17.23
CA MET A 94 17.26 1.21 15.92
C MET A 94 16.62 2.60 15.80
N ILE A 95 15.43 2.80 16.38
CA ILE A 95 14.77 4.11 16.44
C ILE A 95 15.60 5.10 17.24
N GLU A 96 16.10 4.71 18.42
CA GLU A 96 16.96 5.53 19.27
C GLU A 96 18.28 5.88 18.58
N LEU A 97 18.87 4.91 17.87
CA LEU A 97 20.11 5.10 17.12
C LEU A 97 19.95 6.12 15.98
N ASP A 98 18.82 6.10 15.27
CA ASP A 98 18.51 7.14 14.29
C ASP A 98 18.29 8.51 14.97
N GLY A 99 17.46 8.51 16.01
CA GLY A 99 17.16 9.68 16.82
C GLY A 99 16.46 10.80 16.05
N THR A 100 15.76 10.51 14.94
CA THR A 100 14.89 11.47 14.25
C THR A 100 13.47 10.93 14.10
N PRO A 101 12.44 11.80 14.11
CA PRO A 101 11.04 11.36 14.00
C PRO A 101 10.73 10.60 12.71
N THR A 102 11.42 10.93 11.62
CA THR A 102 11.17 10.38 10.27
C THR A 102 12.19 9.34 9.85
N LYS A 103 13.04 8.84 10.77
CA LYS A 103 14.09 7.85 10.46
C LYS A 103 15.09 8.33 9.39
N SER A 104 15.33 9.64 9.33
CA SER A 104 16.04 10.33 8.25
C SER A 104 17.56 10.19 8.26
N LYS A 105 18.18 9.79 9.38
CA LYS A 105 19.65 9.65 9.47
C LYS A 105 20.14 8.29 8.98
N LEU A 106 19.40 7.23 9.28
CA LEU A 106 19.70 5.86 8.87
C LEU A 106 18.94 5.48 7.59
N GLY A 107 17.74 6.04 7.42
CA GLY A 107 16.79 5.66 6.38
C GLY A 107 15.78 4.65 6.93
N ALA A 108 14.48 4.93 6.74
CA ALA A 108 13.41 4.02 7.12
C ALA A 108 13.55 2.65 6.43
N ASN A 109 14.09 2.66 5.21
CA ASN A 109 14.41 1.45 4.46
C ASN A 109 15.54 0.61 5.08
N ALA A 110 16.58 1.22 5.66
CA ALA A 110 17.61 0.47 6.37
C ALA A 110 17.06 -0.20 7.64
N ILE A 111 16.30 0.58 8.42
CA ILE A 111 15.71 0.13 9.68
C ILE A 111 14.68 -0.99 9.45
N LEU A 112 13.75 -0.79 8.52
CA LEU A 112 12.71 -1.77 8.22
C LEU A 112 13.30 -3.09 7.68
N GLY A 113 14.35 -3.01 6.86
CA GLY A 113 15.04 -4.19 6.34
C GLY A 113 15.59 -5.07 7.47
N VAL A 114 16.27 -4.47 8.44
CA VAL A 114 16.79 -5.19 9.62
C VAL A 114 15.64 -5.72 10.49
N SER A 115 14.62 -4.91 10.74
CA SER A 115 13.44 -5.30 11.54
C SER A 115 12.74 -6.54 10.99
N MET A 116 12.39 -6.53 9.70
CA MET A 116 11.75 -7.67 9.04
C MET A 116 12.67 -8.88 8.91
N GLY A 117 13.97 -8.66 8.69
CA GLY A 117 14.98 -9.71 8.65
C GLY A 117 15.06 -10.44 9.99
N ALA A 118 15.11 -9.71 11.10
CA ALA A 118 15.16 -10.29 12.45
C ALA A 118 13.89 -11.08 12.80
N ALA A 119 12.69 -10.53 12.49
CA ALA A 119 11.43 -11.23 12.71
C ALA A 119 11.37 -12.58 11.98
N ARG A 120 11.85 -12.62 10.73
CA ARG A 120 11.93 -13.85 9.92
C ARG A 120 12.96 -14.83 10.47
N ALA A 121 14.12 -14.34 10.90
CA ALA A 121 15.17 -15.16 11.48
C ALA A 121 14.71 -15.82 12.80
N ALA A 122 14.03 -15.05 13.65
CA ALA A 122 13.47 -15.56 14.89
C ALA A 122 12.34 -16.58 14.63
N ALA A 123 11.44 -16.32 13.68
CA ALA A 123 10.42 -17.28 13.27
C ALA A 123 11.03 -18.63 12.83
N GLU A 124 12.09 -18.57 12.01
CA GLU A 124 12.83 -19.76 11.59
C GLU A 124 13.49 -20.48 12.77
N ALA A 125 14.13 -19.75 13.70
CA ALA A 125 14.75 -20.33 14.88
C ALA A 125 13.76 -21.08 15.79
N TYR A 126 12.50 -20.65 15.82
CA TYR A 126 11.42 -21.35 16.53
C TYR A 126 10.72 -22.42 15.69
N GLY A 127 11.09 -22.61 14.42
CA GLY A 127 10.41 -23.54 13.52
C GLY A 127 8.95 -23.16 13.24
N LEU A 128 8.62 -21.86 13.31
CA LEU A 128 7.28 -21.33 13.10
C LEU A 128 7.16 -20.60 11.76
N PRO A 129 6.02 -20.71 11.06
CA PRO A 129 5.77 -19.80 9.95
C PRO A 129 5.61 -18.36 10.48
N LEU A 130 6.05 -17.37 9.69
CA LEU A 130 6.12 -15.96 10.12
C LEU A 130 4.80 -15.43 10.70
N TYR A 131 3.66 -15.74 10.07
CA TYR A 131 2.36 -15.27 10.56
C TYR A 131 2.03 -15.80 11.97
N ARG A 132 2.48 -17.02 12.30
CA ARG A 132 2.28 -17.65 13.61
C ARG A 132 3.23 -17.06 14.64
N TYR A 133 4.45 -16.76 14.25
CA TYR A 133 5.43 -16.07 15.09
C TYR A 133 4.93 -14.66 15.47
N LEU A 134 4.42 -13.89 14.50
CA LEU A 134 3.95 -12.53 14.73
C LEU A 134 2.60 -12.46 15.47
N GLY A 135 1.60 -13.23 15.02
CA GLY A 135 0.22 -13.10 15.52
C GLY A 135 -0.18 -14.15 16.57
N GLY A 136 0.75 -15.01 16.98
CA GLY A 136 0.52 -16.03 17.99
C GLY A 136 -0.58 -17.03 17.60
N ILE A 137 -1.22 -17.64 18.61
CA ILE A 137 -2.10 -18.79 18.38
C ILE A 137 -3.38 -18.47 17.60
N MET A 138 -3.78 -17.19 17.58
CA MET A 138 -4.99 -16.70 16.93
C MET A 138 -4.72 -16.20 15.50
N ALA A 139 -3.51 -16.29 14.97
CA ALA A 139 -3.21 -15.95 13.58
C ALA A 139 -3.72 -17.04 12.60
N HIS A 140 -5.00 -16.96 12.23
CA HIS A 140 -5.66 -17.95 11.35
C HIS A 140 -6.70 -17.35 10.39
N THR A 141 -6.95 -16.04 10.44
CA THR A 141 -7.88 -15.35 9.52
C THR A 141 -7.13 -14.94 8.25
N LEU A 142 -7.60 -15.41 7.09
CA LEU A 142 -7.11 -14.94 5.80
C LEU A 142 -7.84 -13.65 5.39
N PRO A 143 -7.14 -12.69 4.74
CA PRO A 143 -7.75 -11.44 4.34
C PRO A 143 -8.68 -11.62 3.13
N ILE A 144 -9.65 -10.72 2.99
CA ILE A 144 -10.37 -10.55 1.71
C ILE A 144 -9.48 -9.66 0.85
N PRO A 145 -9.03 -10.12 -0.32
CA PRO A 145 -8.16 -9.32 -1.17
C PRO A 145 -8.95 -8.18 -1.84
N MET A 146 -8.36 -6.99 -1.87
CA MET A 146 -8.79 -5.91 -2.76
C MET A 146 -7.84 -5.93 -3.95
N MET A 147 -8.33 -6.33 -5.12
CA MET A 147 -7.49 -6.62 -6.28
C MET A 147 -7.64 -5.50 -7.31
N ASN A 148 -6.60 -4.68 -7.46
CA ASN A 148 -6.54 -3.66 -8.51
C ASN A 148 -6.52 -4.32 -9.90
N ILE A 149 -7.47 -3.94 -10.76
CA ILE A 149 -7.61 -4.48 -12.12
C ILE A 149 -7.69 -3.40 -13.20
N VAL A 150 -7.86 -2.13 -12.84
CA VAL A 150 -7.78 -0.97 -13.74
C VAL A 150 -7.03 0.16 -13.03
N ASN A 151 -5.99 0.66 -13.70
CA ASN A 151 -5.11 1.70 -13.20
C ASN A 151 -5.42 3.04 -13.89
N GLY A 152 -5.26 4.12 -13.14
CA GLY A 152 -5.23 5.51 -13.60
C GLY A 152 -4.22 6.33 -12.81
N GLY A 153 -4.41 7.64 -12.76
CA GLY A 153 -3.58 8.52 -11.94
C GLY A 153 -2.08 8.41 -12.26
N VAL A 154 -1.23 8.38 -11.24
CA VAL A 154 0.24 8.29 -11.42
C VAL A 154 0.74 6.87 -11.74
N HIS A 155 -0.11 5.85 -11.59
CA HIS A 155 0.22 4.44 -11.85
C HIS A 155 0.05 4.04 -13.33
N ALA A 156 -0.52 4.91 -14.16
CA ALA A 156 -0.81 4.64 -15.56
C ALA A 156 -0.52 5.84 -16.46
N SER A 157 -0.06 5.56 -17.68
CA SER A 157 0.02 6.54 -18.76
C SER A 157 -1.26 6.54 -19.59
N ASN A 158 -2.40 6.81 -18.95
CA ASN A 158 -3.70 6.95 -19.60
C ASN A 158 -4.39 8.26 -19.16
N ASN A 159 -5.66 8.41 -19.51
CA ASN A 159 -6.42 9.61 -19.20
C ASN A 159 -7.27 9.53 -17.91
N LEU A 160 -7.21 8.46 -17.12
CA LEU A 160 -8.01 8.33 -15.90
C LEU A 160 -7.43 9.16 -14.75
N ASP A 161 -8.30 9.85 -14.00
CA ASP A 161 -7.86 10.68 -12.86
C ASP A 161 -7.73 9.86 -11.57
N PHE A 162 -8.63 8.90 -11.33
CA PHE A 162 -8.58 8.03 -10.15
C PHE A 162 -7.50 6.96 -10.32
N GLN A 163 -6.80 6.63 -9.24
CA GLN A 163 -5.58 5.83 -9.29
C GLN A 163 -5.86 4.34 -9.48
N GLU A 164 -6.80 3.76 -8.73
CA GLU A 164 -7.07 2.32 -8.76
C GLU A 164 -8.56 2.01 -8.71
N PHE A 165 -8.96 1.03 -9.51
CA PHE A 165 -10.28 0.41 -9.43
C PHE A 165 -10.12 -1.08 -9.16
N MET A 166 -10.64 -1.50 -8.01
CA MET A 166 -10.42 -2.81 -7.43
C MET A 166 -11.70 -3.66 -7.44
N ILE A 167 -11.53 -4.97 -7.52
CA ILE A 167 -12.59 -5.94 -7.20
C ILE A 167 -12.34 -6.58 -5.84
N ILE A 168 -13.42 -6.83 -5.11
CA ILE A 168 -13.40 -7.35 -3.74
C ILE A 168 -14.31 -8.58 -3.65
N PRO A 169 -13.77 -9.80 -3.82
CA PRO A 169 -14.54 -11.05 -3.85
C PRO A 169 -14.96 -11.52 -2.44
N PHE A 170 -15.71 -10.69 -1.71
CA PHE A 170 -16.14 -11.00 -0.34
C PHE A 170 -17.14 -12.16 -0.24
N GLY A 171 -17.76 -12.59 -1.35
CA GLY A 171 -18.64 -13.76 -1.38
C GLY A 171 -17.91 -15.11 -1.46
N ALA A 172 -16.58 -15.11 -1.54
CA ALA A 172 -15.78 -16.32 -1.58
C ALA A 172 -15.80 -17.08 -0.24
N ALA A 173 -15.86 -18.41 -0.28
CA ALA A 173 -15.78 -19.27 0.90
C ALA A 173 -14.34 -19.50 1.39
N SER A 174 -13.34 -19.13 0.60
CA SER A 174 -11.92 -19.24 0.96
C SER A 174 -11.08 -18.23 0.19
N PHE A 175 -9.87 -17.95 0.69
CA PHE A 175 -8.91 -17.09 -0.03
C PHE A 175 -8.55 -17.63 -1.41
N ALA A 176 -8.41 -18.95 -1.57
CA ALA A 176 -8.13 -19.57 -2.86
C ALA A 176 -9.27 -19.32 -3.87
N GLN A 177 -10.52 -19.41 -3.42
CA GLN A 177 -11.68 -19.07 -4.25
C GLN A 177 -11.71 -17.57 -4.56
N ALA A 178 -11.42 -16.69 -3.59
CA ALA A 178 -11.32 -15.25 -3.83
C ALA A 178 -10.30 -14.92 -4.94
N VAL A 179 -9.13 -15.57 -4.92
CA VAL A 179 -8.12 -15.43 -5.98
C VAL A 179 -8.61 -15.94 -7.33
N GLN A 180 -9.30 -17.08 -7.36
CA GLN A 180 -9.92 -17.60 -8.59
C GLN A 180 -10.95 -16.61 -9.17
N MET A 181 -11.87 -16.12 -8.34
CA MET A 181 -12.90 -15.15 -8.74
C MET A 181 -12.28 -13.89 -9.34
N GLY A 182 -11.19 -13.41 -8.72
CA GLY A 182 -10.42 -12.29 -9.22
C GLY A 182 -9.77 -12.53 -10.58
N ALA A 183 -9.09 -13.67 -10.74
CA ALA A 183 -8.41 -14.04 -11.99
C ALA A 183 -9.38 -14.20 -13.16
N GLU A 184 -10.53 -14.84 -12.94
CA GLU A 184 -11.56 -15.01 -13.97
C GLU A 184 -12.16 -13.66 -14.39
N THR A 185 -12.47 -12.79 -13.42
CA THR A 185 -12.96 -11.43 -13.68
C THR A 185 -11.94 -10.60 -14.45
N PHE A 186 -10.65 -10.67 -14.08
CA PHE A 186 -9.56 -9.99 -14.79
C PHE A 186 -9.43 -10.44 -16.25
N HIS A 187 -9.57 -11.75 -16.53
CA HIS A 187 -9.53 -12.28 -17.89
C HIS A 187 -10.76 -11.91 -18.73
N CYS A 188 -11.95 -11.87 -18.13
CA CYS A 188 -13.16 -11.34 -18.77
C CYS A 188 -12.98 -9.86 -19.12
N LEU A 189 -12.46 -9.06 -18.18
CA LEU A 189 -12.17 -7.64 -18.42
C LEU A 189 -11.20 -7.44 -19.60
N LYS A 190 -10.13 -8.25 -19.65
CA LYS A 190 -9.18 -8.26 -20.78
C LYS A 190 -9.87 -8.51 -22.12
N ALA A 191 -10.80 -9.47 -22.16
CA ALA A 191 -11.54 -9.81 -23.38
C ALA A 191 -12.47 -8.68 -23.82
N ILE A 192 -13.14 -8.02 -22.87
CA ILE A 192 -13.99 -6.84 -23.13
C ILE A 192 -13.16 -5.71 -23.73
N PHE A 193 -12.02 -5.36 -23.11
CA PHE A 193 -11.13 -4.32 -23.63
C PHE A 193 -10.61 -4.64 -25.03
N LYS A 194 -10.15 -5.88 -25.29
CA LYS A 194 -9.73 -6.30 -26.63
C LYS A 194 -10.84 -6.16 -27.67
N LYS A 195 -12.07 -6.55 -27.34
CA LYS A 195 -13.22 -6.45 -28.25
C LYS A 195 -13.54 -4.99 -28.61
N GLN A 196 -13.27 -4.06 -27.71
CA GLN A 196 -13.47 -2.63 -27.93
C GLN A 196 -12.24 -1.91 -28.49
N GLY A 197 -11.16 -2.63 -28.79
CA GLY A 197 -9.92 -2.04 -29.29
C GLY A 197 -9.15 -1.23 -28.25
N LEU A 198 -9.43 -1.42 -26.96
CA LEU A 198 -8.76 -0.75 -25.86
C LEU A 198 -7.43 -1.45 -25.50
N ASN A 199 -6.50 -0.68 -24.92
CA ASN A 199 -5.21 -1.18 -24.50
C ASN A 199 -5.35 -2.23 -23.38
N THR A 200 -4.61 -3.33 -23.49
CA THR A 200 -4.52 -4.38 -22.45
C THR A 200 -3.12 -4.59 -21.90
N ALA A 201 -2.23 -3.62 -22.10
CA ALA A 201 -0.99 -3.51 -21.34
C ALA A 201 -1.33 -3.25 -19.87
N VAL A 202 -0.42 -3.69 -18.99
CA VAL A 202 -0.59 -3.57 -17.54
C VAL A 202 0.30 -2.47 -16.98
N GLY A 203 -0.16 -1.79 -15.93
CA GLY A 203 0.63 -0.82 -15.17
C GLY A 203 1.46 -1.47 -14.06
N ASP A 204 1.92 -0.65 -13.11
CA ASP A 204 2.82 -1.07 -12.03
C ASP A 204 2.23 -2.17 -11.13
N GLU A 205 0.91 -2.17 -10.88
CA GLU A 205 0.22 -3.19 -10.07
C GLU A 205 -0.30 -4.39 -10.87
N GLY A 206 -0.11 -4.43 -12.19
CA GLY A 206 -0.64 -5.50 -13.04
C GLY A 206 -2.09 -5.29 -13.52
N GLY A 207 -2.77 -4.21 -13.08
CA GLY A 207 -4.05 -3.76 -13.62
C GLY A 207 -3.93 -3.18 -15.03
N PHE A 208 -5.02 -3.16 -15.80
CA PHE A 208 -5.02 -2.58 -17.14
C PHE A 208 -5.01 -1.05 -17.11
N ALA A 209 -4.35 -0.41 -18.07
CA ALA A 209 -4.32 1.05 -18.21
C ALA A 209 -4.92 1.53 -19.55
N PRO A 210 -6.23 1.34 -19.79
CA PRO A 210 -6.89 1.83 -21.01
C PRO A 210 -7.18 3.33 -20.93
N ASP A 211 -7.28 3.99 -22.08
CA ASP A 211 -7.93 5.30 -22.17
C ASP A 211 -9.45 5.11 -22.16
N LEU A 212 -10.15 5.78 -21.24
CA LEU A 212 -11.59 5.69 -21.08
C LEU A 212 -12.24 7.08 -21.08
N GLU A 213 -13.51 7.17 -21.46
CA GLU A 213 -14.20 8.46 -21.55
C GLU A 213 -14.33 9.19 -20.21
N THR A 214 -14.54 8.44 -19.11
CA THR A 214 -14.72 8.97 -17.76
C THR A 214 -14.20 7.98 -16.72
N ASN A 215 -13.97 8.45 -15.48
CA ASN A 215 -13.66 7.56 -14.35
C ASN A 215 -14.80 6.54 -14.12
N GLU A 216 -16.06 6.98 -14.27
CA GLU A 216 -17.24 6.11 -14.13
C GLU A 216 -17.29 5.00 -15.20
N ALA A 217 -16.64 5.19 -16.37
CA ALA A 217 -16.57 4.15 -17.38
C ALA A 217 -15.83 2.90 -16.88
N ALA A 218 -14.77 3.07 -16.08
CA ALA A 218 -14.03 1.95 -15.48
C ALA A 218 -14.95 1.06 -14.65
N LEU A 219 -15.81 1.66 -13.82
CA LEU A 219 -16.79 0.93 -13.00
C LEU A 219 -17.73 0.09 -13.86
N ARG A 220 -18.27 0.65 -14.96
CA ARG A 220 -19.15 -0.07 -15.88
C ARG A 220 -18.48 -1.29 -16.52
N PHE A 221 -17.22 -1.15 -16.93
CA PHE A 221 -16.46 -2.27 -17.47
C PHE A 221 -16.21 -3.36 -16.44
N ILE A 222 -15.90 -2.99 -15.21
CA ILE A 222 -15.69 -3.93 -14.11
C ILE A 222 -16.99 -4.70 -13.81
N LEU A 223 -18.14 -4.01 -13.75
CA LEU A 223 -19.45 -4.66 -13.57
C LEU A 223 -19.78 -5.67 -14.66
N GLN A 224 -19.50 -5.30 -15.92
CA GLN A 224 -19.68 -6.22 -17.04
C GLN A 224 -18.74 -7.42 -16.89
N ALA A 225 -17.47 -7.22 -16.53
CA ALA A 225 -16.51 -8.30 -16.35
C ALA A 225 -16.89 -9.26 -15.22
N ILE A 226 -17.37 -8.74 -14.08
CA ILE A 226 -17.88 -9.56 -12.97
C ILE A 226 -19.03 -10.44 -13.46
N THR A 227 -19.98 -9.85 -14.21
CA THR A 227 -21.14 -10.57 -14.75
C THR A 227 -20.73 -11.61 -15.79
N ASP A 228 -19.84 -11.26 -16.71
CA ASP A 228 -19.34 -12.16 -17.76
C ASP A 228 -18.53 -13.33 -17.18
N ALA A 229 -17.87 -13.12 -16.04
CA ALA A 229 -17.21 -14.19 -15.28
C ALA A 229 -18.18 -15.10 -14.51
N GLY A 230 -19.49 -14.81 -14.53
CA GLY A 230 -20.53 -15.62 -13.88
C GLY A 230 -20.78 -15.27 -12.41
N TYR A 231 -20.27 -14.13 -11.93
CA TYR A 231 -20.45 -13.65 -10.56
C TYR A 231 -21.51 -12.58 -10.46
N ARG A 232 -22.13 -12.42 -9.28
CA ARG A 232 -23.14 -11.39 -9.01
C ARG A 232 -22.50 -10.15 -8.39
N PRO A 233 -22.50 -8.99 -9.06
CA PRO A 233 -22.02 -7.75 -8.47
C PRO A 233 -22.77 -7.39 -7.17
N GLY A 234 -22.05 -6.95 -6.15
CA GLY A 234 -22.58 -6.59 -4.84
C GLY A 234 -23.01 -7.77 -3.96
N LYS A 235 -22.93 -9.01 -4.44
CA LYS A 235 -23.19 -10.23 -3.64
C LYS A 235 -21.98 -11.14 -3.57
N ASP A 236 -21.35 -11.39 -4.72
CA ASP A 236 -20.16 -12.24 -4.80
C ASP A 236 -18.89 -11.36 -4.84
N ILE A 237 -18.94 -10.26 -5.61
CA ILE A 237 -17.84 -9.32 -5.80
C ILE A 237 -18.36 -7.88 -5.66
N GLY A 238 -17.75 -7.10 -4.77
CA GLY A 238 -17.91 -5.65 -4.69
C GLY A 238 -16.78 -4.90 -5.38
N ILE A 239 -16.86 -3.57 -5.38
CA ILE A 239 -15.84 -2.69 -5.96
C ILE A 239 -15.15 -1.89 -4.84
N GLY A 240 -13.83 -1.77 -4.94
CA GLY A 240 -13.04 -0.80 -4.18
C GLY A 240 -12.49 0.26 -5.13
N MET A 241 -12.19 1.45 -4.61
CA MET A 241 -11.47 2.48 -5.35
C MET A 241 -10.37 3.06 -4.48
N ASP A 242 -9.19 3.29 -5.04
CA ASP A 242 -8.24 4.26 -4.53
C ASP A 242 -8.29 5.48 -5.45
N VAL A 243 -8.77 6.58 -4.90
CA VAL A 243 -8.93 7.83 -5.63
C VAL A 243 -7.61 8.59 -5.68
N ALA A 244 -6.74 8.46 -4.68
CA ALA A 244 -5.51 9.24 -4.50
C ALA A 244 -5.72 10.75 -4.75
N ALA A 245 -6.77 11.32 -4.16
CA ALA A 245 -7.26 12.66 -4.53
C ALA A 245 -6.24 13.80 -4.28
N SER A 246 -5.23 13.56 -3.44
CA SER A 246 -4.08 14.45 -3.24
C SER A 246 -3.40 14.81 -4.56
N GLU A 247 -3.28 13.88 -5.51
CA GLU A 247 -2.53 14.04 -6.77
C GLU A 247 -3.17 15.06 -7.74
N PHE A 248 -4.48 15.27 -7.63
CA PHE A 248 -5.22 16.22 -8.47
C PHE A 248 -5.91 17.33 -7.67
N PHE A 249 -5.56 17.49 -6.39
CA PHE A 249 -6.00 18.60 -5.57
C PHE A 249 -5.05 19.80 -5.74
N LYS A 250 -5.58 20.91 -6.25
CA LYS A 250 -4.81 22.12 -6.51
C LYS A 250 -5.64 23.38 -6.27
N ASP A 251 -5.04 24.35 -5.57
CA ASP A 251 -5.63 25.65 -5.27
C ASP A 251 -7.02 25.53 -4.60
N GLY A 252 -7.17 24.57 -3.68
CA GLY A 252 -8.42 24.33 -2.95
C GLY A 252 -9.51 23.61 -3.74
N LYS A 253 -9.20 23.04 -4.91
CA LYS A 253 -10.15 22.32 -5.76
C LYS A 253 -9.59 20.99 -6.27
N TYR A 254 -10.47 20.03 -6.49
CA TYR A 254 -10.18 18.75 -7.14
C TYR A 254 -10.33 18.90 -8.66
N ILE A 255 -9.27 18.64 -9.42
CA ILE A 255 -9.22 18.86 -10.88
C ILE A 255 -9.26 17.52 -11.62
N LEU A 256 -10.44 17.12 -12.11
CA LEU A 256 -10.60 15.93 -12.94
C LEU A 256 -10.37 16.31 -14.41
N LYS A 257 -9.20 15.98 -14.95
CA LYS A 257 -8.79 16.36 -16.31
C LYS A 257 -9.56 15.55 -17.35
N SER A 258 -9.81 14.27 -17.08
CA SER A 258 -10.55 13.37 -17.98
C SER A 258 -11.94 13.92 -18.33
N GLU A 259 -12.57 14.58 -17.36
CA GLU A 259 -13.94 15.09 -17.45
C GLU A 259 -14.01 16.62 -17.56
N ASN A 260 -12.87 17.31 -17.60
CA ASN A 260 -12.75 18.78 -17.59
C ASN A 260 -13.56 19.43 -16.43
N LYS A 261 -13.49 18.85 -15.24
CA LYS A 261 -14.21 19.31 -14.03
C LYS A 261 -13.27 19.91 -13.00
N ARG A 262 -13.78 20.90 -12.26
CA ARG A 262 -13.11 21.49 -11.09
C ARG A 262 -14.10 21.52 -9.94
N LEU A 263 -13.90 20.65 -8.96
CA LEU A 263 -14.85 20.39 -7.89
C LEU A 263 -14.36 21.01 -6.58
N SER A 264 -15.29 21.56 -5.79
CA SER A 264 -15.06 21.77 -4.36
C SER A 264 -15.06 20.42 -3.63
N ALA A 265 -14.63 20.41 -2.35
CA ALA A 265 -14.73 19.21 -1.52
C ALA A 265 -16.16 18.66 -1.44
N ALA A 266 -17.17 19.53 -1.27
CA ALA A 266 -18.57 19.11 -1.25
C ALA A 266 -18.98 18.42 -2.57
N GLN A 267 -18.60 18.99 -3.72
CA GLN A 267 -18.91 18.41 -5.03
C GLN A 267 -18.14 17.10 -5.29
N MET A 268 -16.92 16.97 -4.77
CA MET A 268 -16.16 15.72 -4.84
C MET A 268 -16.83 14.62 -4.01
N ILE A 269 -17.32 14.95 -2.81
CA ILE A 269 -18.08 14.02 -1.96
C ILE A 269 -19.40 13.64 -2.64
N ASP A 270 -20.13 14.59 -3.22
CA ASP A 270 -21.37 14.32 -3.96
C ASP A 270 -21.13 13.36 -5.14
N LEU A 271 -19.99 13.51 -5.84
CA LEU A 271 -19.60 12.62 -6.93
C LEU A 271 -19.37 11.19 -6.43
N LEU A 272 -18.57 11.04 -5.36
CA LEU A 272 -18.23 9.74 -4.79
C LEU A 272 -19.45 9.04 -4.17
N GLU A 273 -20.31 9.78 -3.46
CA GLU A 273 -21.56 9.26 -2.91
C GLU A 273 -22.49 8.79 -4.03
N GLY A 274 -22.70 9.60 -5.07
CA GLY A 274 -23.52 9.20 -6.21
C GLY A 274 -22.98 7.96 -6.91
N MET A 275 -21.65 7.77 -7.00
CA MET A 275 -21.06 6.54 -7.51
C MET A 275 -21.38 5.35 -6.60
N ALA A 276 -21.21 5.49 -5.28
CA ALA A 276 -21.49 4.43 -4.31
C ALA A 276 -22.98 4.04 -4.23
N GLU A 277 -23.90 4.94 -4.57
CA GLU A 277 -25.33 4.63 -4.71
C GLU A 277 -25.66 3.82 -5.96
N ARG A 278 -24.96 4.09 -7.08
CA ARG A 278 -25.22 3.45 -8.38
C ARG A 278 -24.47 2.14 -8.59
N TYR A 279 -23.34 1.96 -7.91
CA TYR A 279 -22.43 0.84 -8.08
C TYR A 279 -22.18 0.14 -6.74
N PRO A 280 -21.87 -1.17 -6.72
CA PRO A 280 -21.61 -1.90 -5.48
C PRO A 280 -20.21 -1.59 -4.91
N ILE A 281 -19.93 -0.30 -4.71
CA ILE A 281 -18.71 0.20 -4.10
C ILE A 281 -18.83 -0.01 -2.59
N VAL A 282 -17.90 -0.79 -2.04
CA VAL A 282 -17.86 -1.12 -0.62
C VAL A 282 -16.66 -0.50 0.08
N SER A 283 -15.69 0.03 -0.67
CA SER A 283 -14.53 0.73 -0.12
C SER A 283 -14.07 1.89 -1.02
N ILE A 284 -13.73 3.01 -0.40
CA ILE A 284 -13.12 4.19 -1.02
C ILE A 284 -11.92 4.59 -0.19
N GLU A 285 -10.74 4.55 -0.82
CA GLU A 285 -9.47 5.03 -0.28
C GLU A 285 -9.16 6.42 -0.83
N ASP A 286 -8.64 7.29 0.05
CA ASP A 286 -8.16 8.64 -0.26
C ASP A 286 -9.06 9.46 -1.21
N GLY A 287 -10.37 9.39 -0.95
CA GLY A 287 -11.39 10.13 -1.69
C GLY A 287 -11.22 11.65 -1.68
N LEU A 288 -10.41 12.17 -0.74
CA LEU A 288 -10.10 13.59 -0.58
C LEU A 288 -8.62 13.77 -0.23
N ALA A 289 -8.07 14.95 -0.50
CA ALA A 289 -6.65 15.23 -0.29
C ALA A 289 -6.25 15.13 1.19
N GLU A 290 -5.00 14.73 1.48
CA GLU A 290 -4.49 14.48 2.85
C GLU A 290 -4.61 15.67 3.84
N GLY A 291 -4.75 16.88 3.30
CA GLY A 291 -4.91 18.13 4.05
C GLY A 291 -6.37 18.52 4.33
N ASP A 292 -7.36 17.91 3.68
CA ASP A 292 -8.77 18.31 3.72
C ASP A 292 -9.55 17.66 4.87
N TRP A 293 -9.09 17.84 6.12
CA TRP A 293 -9.67 17.19 7.29
C TRP A 293 -11.17 17.51 7.48
N GLY A 294 -11.61 18.71 7.09
CA GLY A 294 -13.02 19.09 7.12
C GLY A 294 -13.87 18.33 6.09
N GLY A 295 -13.36 18.19 4.86
CA GLY A 295 -13.98 17.35 3.83
C GLY A 295 -14.02 15.89 4.25
N TRP A 296 -12.91 15.35 4.79
CA TRP A 296 -12.84 13.97 5.28
C TRP A 296 -13.88 13.66 6.36
N LYS A 297 -14.10 14.59 7.31
CA LYS A 297 -15.17 14.45 8.31
C LYS A 297 -16.53 14.35 7.66
N THR A 298 -16.81 15.25 6.71
CA THR A 298 -18.08 15.29 5.97
C THR A 298 -18.29 14.02 5.15
N MET A 299 -17.26 13.53 4.47
CA MET A 299 -17.30 12.28 3.72
C MET A 299 -17.55 11.08 4.64
N THR A 300 -16.90 11.03 5.80
CA THR A 300 -17.08 9.98 6.79
C THR A 300 -18.50 9.97 7.36
N ASP A 301 -19.06 11.15 7.67
CA ASP A 301 -20.42 11.28 8.18
C ASP A 301 -21.49 10.83 7.17
N ARG A 302 -21.24 11.05 5.87
CA ARG A 302 -22.16 10.68 4.79
C ARG A 302 -22.04 9.21 4.38
N LEU A 303 -20.82 8.72 4.20
CA LEU A 303 -20.55 7.41 3.59
C LEU A 303 -20.17 6.32 4.59
N GLY A 304 -19.62 6.69 5.75
CA GLY A 304 -18.98 5.75 6.68
C GLY A 304 -19.93 4.71 7.31
N GLY A 305 -21.23 4.88 7.16
CA GLY A 305 -22.25 3.90 7.58
C GLY A 305 -22.47 2.74 6.61
N SER A 306 -22.08 2.89 5.33
CA SER A 306 -22.30 1.89 4.28
C SER A 306 -21.06 1.56 3.45
N VAL A 307 -20.05 2.41 3.48
CA VAL A 307 -18.80 2.28 2.72
C VAL A 307 -17.61 2.32 3.67
N GLN A 308 -16.63 1.44 3.43
CA GLN A 308 -15.33 1.55 4.06
C GLN A 308 -14.61 2.79 3.51
N VAL A 309 -14.31 3.75 4.37
CA VAL A 309 -13.54 4.95 4.07
C VAL A 309 -12.13 4.72 4.60
N VAL A 310 -11.19 4.49 3.69
CA VAL A 310 -9.79 4.15 4.00
C VAL A 310 -8.94 5.40 3.88
N GLY A 311 -8.17 5.71 4.92
CA GLY A 311 -7.10 6.71 4.84
C GLY A 311 -5.74 6.07 4.60
N ASP A 312 -5.06 6.49 3.54
CA ASP A 312 -3.66 6.18 3.26
C ASP A 312 -2.78 7.42 3.52
N ASP A 313 -2.73 8.40 2.61
CA ASP A 313 -1.91 9.61 2.74
C ASP A 313 -2.29 10.46 3.97
N ILE A 314 -3.58 10.44 4.35
CA ILE A 314 -4.03 11.19 5.52
C ILE A 314 -3.44 10.64 6.83
N PHE A 315 -3.14 9.33 6.88
CA PHE A 315 -2.65 8.67 8.10
C PHE A 315 -1.19 8.22 8.02
N VAL A 316 -0.65 7.93 6.84
CA VAL A 316 0.73 7.48 6.57
C VAL A 316 1.23 6.40 7.53
N THR A 317 0.36 5.46 7.91
CA THR A 317 0.64 4.42 8.92
C THR A 317 1.17 4.99 10.26
N ASN A 318 0.92 6.27 10.56
CA ASN A 318 1.44 6.95 11.74
C ASN A 318 0.45 6.88 12.92
N PRO A 319 0.80 6.23 14.04
CA PRO A 319 -0.11 6.06 15.17
C PRO A 319 -0.61 7.36 15.80
N GLU A 320 0.17 8.44 15.77
CA GLU A 320 -0.24 9.74 16.34
C GLU A 320 -1.29 10.42 15.47
N ILE A 321 -1.08 10.41 14.15
CA ILE A 321 -2.02 10.99 13.18
C ILE A 321 -3.31 10.16 13.17
N PHE A 322 -3.20 8.84 13.16
CA PHE A 322 -4.36 7.95 13.20
C PHE A 322 -5.17 8.12 14.49
N ARG A 323 -4.52 8.24 15.66
CA ARG A 323 -5.21 8.53 16.93
C ARG A 323 -5.99 9.84 16.89
N LYS A 324 -5.43 10.88 16.26
CA LYS A 324 -6.14 12.15 16.03
C LYS A 324 -7.34 11.96 15.10
N GLY A 325 -7.19 11.17 14.04
CA GLY A 325 -8.27 10.80 13.12
C GLY A 325 -9.45 10.13 13.84
N ILE A 326 -9.17 9.10 14.64
CA ILE A 326 -10.17 8.41 15.47
C ILE A 326 -10.90 9.40 16.38
N ALA A 327 -10.17 10.26 17.09
CA ALA A 327 -10.77 11.22 18.03
C ALA A 327 -11.69 12.25 17.34
N GLN A 328 -11.48 12.50 16.04
CA GLN A 328 -12.27 13.44 15.25
C GLN A 328 -13.34 12.77 14.39
N GLY A 329 -13.44 11.44 14.39
CA GLY A 329 -14.35 10.70 13.52
C GLY A 329 -13.99 10.82 12.05
N ILE A 330 -12.69 10.77 11.74
CA ILE A 330 -12.15 10.81 10.38
C ILE A 330 -11.89 9.39 9.90
N ALA A 331 -12.49 9.03 8.76
CA ALA A 331 -12.43 7.71 8.15
C ALA A 331 -12.99 6.60 9.07
N ASN A 332 -13.04 5.37 8.57
CA ASN A 332 -13.37 4.19 9.38
C ASN A 332 -12.38 3.03 9.13
N SER A 333 -11.32 3.28 8.36
CA SER A 333 -10.26 2.33 8.03
C SER A 333 -8.94 3.06 7.76
N ILE A 334 -7.83 2.32 7.82
CA ILE A 334 -6.47 2.79 7.55
C ILE A 334 -5.77 1.80 6.61
N LEU A 335 -5.04 2.31 5.62
CA LEU A 335 -4.12 1.49 4.84
C LEU A 335 -2.78 1.37 5.58
N ILE A 336 -2.31 0.13 5.75
CA ILE A 336 -1.07 -0.15 6.50
C ILE A 336 0.05 -0.49 5.53
N LYS A 337 1.02 0.43 5.42
CA LYS A 337 2.25 0.26 4.64
C LYS A 337 3.45 0.31 5.58
N LEU A 338 4.09 -0.84 5.79
CA LEU A 338 5.20 -0.98 6.76
C LEU A 338 6.32 0.05 6.54
N ASN A 339 6.64 0.38 5.28
CA ASN A 339 7.69 1.34 4.92
C ASN A 339 7.32 2.81 5.21
N GLN A 340 6.03 3.15 5.36
CA GLN A 340 5.62 4.50 5.74
C GLN A 340 5.97 4.83 7.20
N ILE A 341 6.04 3.83 8.08
CA ILE A 341 6.41 4.01 9.49
C ILE A 341 7.82 3.51 9.78
N GLY A 342 8.25 2.42 9.17
CA GLY A 342 9.60 1.86 9.24
C GLY A 342 9.85 0.83 10.35
N THR A 343 9.00 0.76 11.38
CA THR A 343 8.87 -0.28 12.44
C THR A 343 7.67 0.05 13.31
#